data_AF-A0A925XTU5-F1
#
_entry.id   AF-A0A925XTU5-F1
#
_cell.length_a   1.000
_cell.length_b   1.000
_cell.length_c   1.000
_cell.angle_alpha   90.00
_cell.angle_beta   90.00
_cell.angle_gamma   90.00
#
_symmetry.space_group_name_H-M   'P 1'
#
loop_
_entity.id
_entity.type
_entity.pdbx_description
1 polymer ?
#
loop_
_entity_poly.entity_id
_entity_poly.type
_entity_poly.pdbx_seq_one_letter_code
_entity_poly.pdbx_strand_id
1 'polypeptide(L)'
;FKKSQFNRAAQSIRQPGSSFKPFVYYAAFATGKYTPDTIVVDSPATYPDRTAPGGRYNPKNYDLGYWGAMTVRRAVENSRNTVVVKIADRIGMKRVVEAAKQAGITTPLPANLATSLGAAGTSPLVLASAYGAFANGGWRVEPTVILQVTDQQGNILEQNLPQRTRALKFAAVKMVNDVLSGVITRGTATRARLADGRPEAGKTGTNQDFRDAWFVGYIPQMVTVVWIGNDDYQKPMARSTAGGTFVAPIWKSFMDKAIKGEPVLPFPGTVLPSAPEVKGPPLEEVPRRRARRSVAEPEATEQPVLLKPQPEPMPTEPEPLTPPQPESPILEEPALPPNVDP
;
A
#
# COMPACT_ATOMS: atom_id res chain seq x y z
N PHE A 1 -5.76 11.78 24.47
CA PHE A 1 -4.62 12.43 25.14
C PHE A 1 -4.85 12.60 26.65
N LYS A 2 -5.92 13.26 27.12
CA LYS A 2 -6.19 13.43 28.57
C LYS A 2 -6.21 12.12 29.39
N LYS A 3 -6.69 11.01 28.80
CA LYS A 3 -6.69 9.68 29.45
C LYS A 3 -5.32 8.98 29.44
N SER A 4 -4.53 9.21 28.39
CA SER A 4 -3.25 8.53 28.17
C SER A 4 -2.48 9.31 27.10
N GLN A 5 -1.24 9.66 27.42
CA GLN A 5 -0.32 10.35 26.51
C GLN A 5 0.45 9.38 25.60
N PHE A 6 0.33 8.06 25.84
CA PHE A 6 0.96 7.04 25.02
C PHE A 6 0.42 7.09 23.58
N ASN A 7 1.31 7.37 22.62
CA ASN A 7 0.98 7.50 21.22
C ASN A 7 0.98 6.13 20.54
N ARG A 8 -0.20 5.52 20.46
CA ARG A 8 -0.37 4.20 19.86
C ARG A 8 -0.03 4.15 18.37
N ALA A 9 -0.13 5.26 17.66
CA ALA A 9 0.20 5.31 16.24
C ALA A 9 1.70 5.12 15.99
N ALA A 10 2.55 5.73 16.83
CA ALA A 10 4.00 5.69 16.68
C ALA A 10 4.67 4.61 17.56
N GLN A 11 4.18 4.41 18.78
CA GLN A 11 4.87 3.66 19.84
C GLN A 11 4.29 2.27 20.10
N SER A 12 3.04 1.97 19.69
CA SER A 12 2.46 0.64 19.95
C SER A 12 2.91 -0.37 18.92
N ILE A 13 3.70 -1.36 19.37
CA ILE A 13 4.13 -2.49 18.54
C ILE A 13 3.12 -3.64 18.70
N ARG A 14 2.42 -3.97 17.63
CA ARG A 14 1.29 -4.92 17.61
C ARG A 14 1.37 -5.84 16.41
N GLN A 15 0.72 -7.01 16.46
CA GLN A 15 0.78 -7.96 15.36
C GLN A 15 -0.14 -7.50 14.23
N PRO A 16 0.38 -7.17 13.03
CA PRO A 16 -0.43 -6.74 11.89
C PRO A 16 -1.36 -7.85 11.37
N GLY A 17 -1.00 -9.11 11.61
CA GLY A 17 -1.76 -10.25 11.11
C GLY A 17 -1.83 -10.22 9.57
N SER A 18 -3.03 -10.47 9.03
CA SER A 18 -3.25 -10.51 7.58
C SER A 18 -2.89 -9.22 6.81
N SER A 19 -2.69 -8.06 7.46
CA SER A 19 -2.21 -6.84 6.79
C SER A 19 -0.71 -6.91 6.43
N PHE A 20 0.02 -7.94 6.87
CA PHE A 20 1.40 -8.19 6.40
C PHE A 20 1.45 -8.92 5.05
N LYS A 21 0.39 -9.65 4.68
CA LYS A 21 0.37 -10.49 3.47
C LYS A 21 0.75 -9.76 2.16
N PRO A 22 0.43 -8.46 1.96
CA PRO A 22 0.83 -7.76 0.74
C PRO A 22 2.34 -7.77 0.49
N PHE A 23 3.17 -7.78 1.53
CA PHE A 23 4.64 -7.89 1.37
C PHE A 23 5.05 -9.28 0.85
N VAL A 24 4.34 -10.34 1.25
CA VAL A 24 4.54 -11.71 0.73
C VAL A 24 4.17 -11.77 -0.75
N TYR A 25 3.00 -11.24 -1.11
CA TYR A 25 2.54 -11.24 -2.50
C TYR A 25 3.40 -10.35 -3.40
N TYR A 26 3.82 -9.18 -2.91
CA TYR A 26 4.81 -8.35 -3.60
C TYR A 26 6.09 -9.14 -3.86
N ALA A 27 6.65 -9.80 -2.83
CA ALA A 27 7.88 -10.58 -2.99
C ALA A 27 7.71 -11.69 -4.03
N ALA A 28 6.56 -12.36 -4.05
CA ALA A 28 6.22 -13.38 -5.05
C ALA A 28 6.15 -12.79 -6.46
N PHE A 29 5.44 -11.68 -6.66
CA PHE A 29 5.33 -10.99 -7.94
C PHE A 29 6.69 -10.44 -8.43
N ALA A 30 7.51 -9.94 -7.52
CA ALA A 30 8.85 -9.43 -7.82
C ALA A 30 9.84 -10.51 -8.31
N THR A 31 9.52 -11.79 -8.09
CA THR A 31 10.27 -12.92 -8.69
C THR A 31 9.96 -13.12 -10.18
N GLY A 32 8.85 -12.58 -10.69
CA GLY A 32 8.35 -12.84 -12.05
C GLY A 32 7.67 -14.22 -12.23
N LYS A 33 7.66 -15.08 -11.21
CA LYS A 33 7.07 -16.44 -11.27
C LYS A 33 5.58 -16.49 -10.95
N TYR A 34 5.05 -15.43 -10.33
CA TYR A 34 3.65 -15.31 -9.93
C TYR A 34 3.04 -14.05 -10.53
N THR A 35 1.77 -14.15 -10.89
CA THR A 35 0.90 -13.06 -11.30
C THR A 35 -0.43 -13.18 -10.54
N PRO A 36 -1.29 -12.16 -10.56
CA PRO A 36 -2.64 -12.24 -10.01
C PRO A 36 -3.44 -13.47 -10.50
N ASP A 37 -3.19 -13.91 -11.73
CA ASP A 37 -3.95 -14.99 -12.37
C ASP A 37 -3.27 -16.37 -12.25
N THR A 38 -2.08 -16.44 -11.65
CA THR A 38 -1.42 -17.72 -11.33
C THR A 38 -2.33 -18.59 -10.47
N ILE A 39 -2.50 -19.85 -10.87
CA ILE A 39 -3.28 -20.83 -10.12
C ILE A 39 -2.48 -21.36 -8.92
N VAL A 40 -3.12 -21.36 -7.76
CA VAL A 40 -2.60 -21.83 -6.47
C VAL A 40 -3.67 -22.69 -5.79
N VAL A 41 -3.23 -23.59 -4.92
CA VAL A 41 -4.13 -24.55 -4.24
C VAL A 41 -4.26 -24.22 -2.77
N ASP A 42 -5.48 -23.84 -2.36
CA ASP A 42 -5.88 -23.76 -0.97
C ASP A 42 -6.20 -25.17 -0.45
N SER A 43 -5.29 -25.73 0.34
CA SER A 43 -5.40 -27.04 0.97
C SER A 43 -4.53 -27.08 2.23
N PRO A 44 -4.76 -28.03 3.16
CA PRO A 44 -3.91 -28.20 4.33
C PRO A 44 -2.43 -28.32 3.96
N ALA A 45 -1.57 -27.79 4.81
CA ALA A 45 -0.13 -27.94 4.67
C ALA A 45 0.50 -27.96 6.06
N THR A 46 1.61 -28.70 6.18
CA THR A 46 2.37 -28.83 7.41
C THR A 46 3.84 -28.61 7.12
N TYR A 47 4.48 -27.77 7.92
CA TYR A 47 5.88 -27.39 7.76
C TYR A 47 6.67 -27.78 9.00
N PRO A 48 7.95 -28.17 8.87
CA PRO A 48 8.84 -28.32 10.02
C PRO A 48 9.05 -26.98 10.72
N ASP A 49 8.87 -26.94 12.04
CA ASP A 49 9.17 -25.79 12.87
C ASP A 49 9.55 -26.24 14.29
N ARG A 50 10.84 -26.20 14.60
CA ARG A 50 11.37 -26.65 15.90
C ARG A 50 10.89 -25.79 17.08
N THR A 51 10.37 -24.59 16.82
CA THR A 51 9.83 -23.70 17.84
C THR A 51 8.35 -23.95 18.12
N ALA A 52 7.66 -24.69 17.23
CA ALA A 52 6.25 -25.03 17.40
C ALA A 52 6.08 -26.30 18.27
N PRO A 53 4.98 -26.40 19.06
CA PRO A 53 4.63 -27.64 19.75
C PRO A 53 4.58 -28.83 18.79
N GLY A 54 5.29 -29.90 19.11
CA GLY A 54 5.39 -31.08 18.25
C GLY A 54 6.29 -30.90 17.01
N GLY A 55 7.07 -29.83 16.93
CA GLY A 55 8.05 -29.61 15.87
C GLY A 55 7.45 -29.28 14.49
N ARG A 56 6.15 -28.94 14.43
CA ARG A 56 5.42 -28.75 13.17
C ARG A 56 4.51 -27.54 13.23
N TYR A 57 4.56 -26.72 12.18
CA TYR A 57 3.67 -25.59 11.96
C TYR A 57 2.54 -25.95 10.99
N ASN A 58 1.29 -25.75 11.43
CA ASN A 58 0.08 -26.11 10.70
C ASN A 58 -0.82 -24.88 10.53
N PRO A 59 -0.61 -24.05 9.49
CA PRO A 59 -1.45 -22.87 9.25
C PRO A 59 -2.89 -23.29 8.90
N LYS A 60 -3.87 -22.60 9.50
CA LYS A 60 -5.29 -22.80 9.22
C LYS A 60 -5.91 -21.52 8.64
N ASN A 61 -6.87 -21.68 7.74
CA ASN A 61 -7.70 -20.57 7.27
C ASN A 61 -8.65 -20.09 8.38
N TYR A 62 -9.05 -18.84 8.30
CA TYR A 62 -9.96 -18.23 9.28
C TYR A 62 -11.31 -18.97 9.39
N ASP A 63 -11.85 -19.40 8.24
CA ASP A 63 -13.10 -20.15 8.12
C ASP A 63 -12.93 -21.66 8.29
N LEU A 64 -11.70 -22.13 8.56
CA LEU A 64 -11.31 -23.54 8.67
C LEU A 64 -11.55 -24.40 7.41
N GLY A 65 -12.11 -23.82 6.34
CA GLY A 65 -12.35 -24.50 5.07
C GLY A 65 -11.17 -24.40 4.10
N TYR A 66 -11.28 -25.13 2.98
CA TYR A 66 -10.31 -25.14 1.89
C TYR A 66 -11.05 -25.10 0.56
N TRP A 67 -10.66 -24.20 -0.33
CA TRP A 67 -11.40 -23.96 -1.58
C TRP A 67 -10.74 -24.59 -2.81
N GLY A 68 -9.66 -25.35 -2.64
CA GLY A 68 -8.96 -26.01 -3.75
C GLY A 68 -8.24 -25.01 -4.66
N ALA A 69 -8.25 -25.28 -5.97
CA ALA A 69 -7.59 -24.46 -6.97
C ALA A 69 -8.26 -23.08 -7.12
N MET A 70 -7.47 -22.02 -7.09
CA MET A 70 -7.92 -20.63 -7.28
C MET A 70 -6.79 -19.77 -7.84
N THR A 71 -7.10 -18.56 -8.30
CA THR A 71 -6.08 -17.56 -8.65
C THR A 71 -5.46 -16.93 -7.39
N VAL A 72 -4.22 -16.44 -7.50
CA VAL A 72 -3.58 -15.63 -6.44
C VAL A 72 -4.46 -14.43 -6.07
N ARG A 73 -5.08 -13.78 -7.06
CA ARG A 73 -6.06 -12.69 -6.85
C ARG A 73 -7.14 -13.11 -5.87
N ARG A 74 -7.84 -14.21 -6.14
CA ARG A 74 -8.91 -14.71 -5.26
C ARG A 74 -8.37 -15.05 -3.87
N ALA A 75 -7.16 -15.56 -3.77
CA ALA A 75 -6.51 -15.85 -2.49
C ALA A 75 -6.22 -14.59 -1.67
N VAL A 76 -5.81 -13.49 -2.31
CA VAL A 76 -5.57 -12.18 -1.67
C VAL A 76 -6.90 -11.57 -1.23
N GLU A 77 -7.89 -11.51 -2.13
CA GLU A 77 -9.23 -10.93 -1.92
C GLU A 77 -9.93 -11.57 -0.70
N ASN A 78 -9.78 -12.89 -0.54
CA ASN A 78 -10.37 -13.68 0.54
C ASN A 78 -9.41 -13.98 1.69
N SER A 79 -8.21 -13.39 1.66
CA SER A 79 -7.19 -13.51 2.71
C SER A 79 -6.90 -14.96 3.14
N ARG A 80 -6.72 -15.88 2.19
CA ARG A 80 -6.44 -17.30 2.48
C ARG A 80 -5.06 -17.44 3.16
N ASN A 81 -5.00 -18.11 4.31
CA ASN A 81 -3.76 -18.23 5.12
C ASN A 81 -2.84 -19.31 4.55
N THR A 82 -3.40 -20.45 4.18
CA THR A 82 -2.66 -21.59 3.64
C THR A 82 -1.92 -21.23 2.36
N VAL A 83 -2.57 -20.47 1.46
CA VAL A 83 -2.00 -20.05 0.19
C VAL A 83 -0.82 -19.11 0.39
N VAL A 84 -0.96 -18.08 1.23
CA VAL A 84 0.15 -17.13 1.45
C VAL A 84 1.34 -17.81 2.11
N VAL A 85 1.12 -18.77 3.03
CA VAL A 85 2.21 -19.54 3.64
C VAL A 85 2.90 -20.44 2.61
N LYS A 86 2.13 -21.13 1.74
CA LYS A 86 2.70 -21.95 0.65
C LYS A 86 3.54 -21.11 -0.31
N ILE A 87 3.09 -19.90 -0.63
CA ILE A 87 3.85 -18.97 -1.48
C ILE A 87 5.12 -18.54 -0.75
N ALA A 88 5.03 -18.13 0.52
CA ALA A 88 6.16 -17.71 1.34
C ALA A 88 7.23 -18.82 1.47
N ASP A 89 6.80 -20.06 1.68
CA ASP A 89 7.65 -21.24 1.71
C ASP A 89 8.39 -21.45 0.37
N ARG A 90 7.65 -21.41 -0.74
CA ARG A 90 8.22 -21.61 -2.09
C ARG A 90 9.21 -20.52 -2.52
N ILE A 91 8.96 -19.25 -2.17
CA ILE A 91 9.85 -18.14 -2.54
C ILE A 91 10.96 -17.90 -1.51
N GLY A 92 10.79 -18.42 -0.30
CA GLY A 92 11.68 -18.24 0.84
C GLY A 92 11.40 -16.95 1.63
N MET A 93 11.30 -17.08 2.96
CA MET A 93 11.02 -15.97 3.87
C MET A 93 12.08 -14.86 3.88
N LYS A 94 13.33 -15.14 3.50
CA LYS A 94 14.38 -14.10 3.37
C LYS A 94 13.95 -13.01 2.38
N ARG A 95 13.39 -13.39 1.23
CA ARG A 95 12.89 -12.44 0.22
C ARG A 95 11.69 -11.65 0.72
N VAL A 96 10.80 -12.28 1.48
CA VAL A 96 9.64 -11.62 2.10
C VAL A 96 10.09 -10.55 3.10
N VAL A 97 11.05 -10.89 3.97
CA VAL A 97 11.60 -9.95 4.95
C VAL A 97 12.33 -8.81 4.26
N GLU A 98 13.14 -9.10 3.24
CA GLU A 98 13.82 -8.07 2.45
C GLU A 98 12.83 -7.11 1.78
N ALA A 99 11.79 -7.63 1.15
CA ALA A 99 10.72 -6.81 0.56
C ALA A 99 10.03 -5.91 1.59
N ALA A 100 9.70 -6.43 2.77
CA ALA A 100 9.07 -5.65 3.83
C ALA A 100 10.00 -4.54 4.35
N LYS A 101 11.29 -4.84 4.51
CA LYS A 101 12.32 -3.86 4.91
C LYS A 101 12.52 -2.78 3.84
N GLN A 102 12.63 -3.17 2.58
CA GLN A 102 12.71 -2.25 1.44
C GLN A 102 11.50 -1.31 1.39
N ALA A 103 10.30 -1.83 1.64
CA ALA A 103 9.08 -1.01 1.68
C ALA A 103 9.11 0.00 2.84
N GLY A 104 9.75 -0.32 3.96
CA GLY A 104 9.93 0.59 5.10
C GLY A 104 9.61 -0.01 6.47
N ILE A 105 9.41 -1.32 6.59
CA ILE A 105 9.27 -1.97 7.90
C ILE A 105 10.63 -1.99 8.60
N THR A 106 10.75 -1.20 9.67
CA THR A 106 11.99 -1.07 10.47
C THR A 106 12.03 -1.97 11.70
N THR A 107 10.90 -2.58 12.07
CA THR A 107 10.84 -3.48 13.24
C THR A 107 11.50 -4.83 12.97
N PRO A 108 11.94 -5.56 14.02
CA PRO A 108 12.51 -6.89 13.85
C PRO A 108 11.53 -7.85 13.15
N LEU A 109 11.99 -8.48 12.07
CA LEU A 109 11.22 -9.43 11.26
C LEU A 109 11.95 -10.77 11.15
N PRO A 110 11.59 -11.79 11.94
CA PRO A 110 12.18 -13.12 11.83
C PRO A 110 11.76 -13.77 10.50
N ALA A 111 12.70 -14.42 9.83
CA ALA A 111 12.46 -15.08 8.54
C ALA A 111 11.81 -16.48 8.70
N ASN A 112 10.71 -16.57 9.46
CA ASN A 112 9.93 -17.80 9.67
C ASN A 112 8.53 -17.72 9.01
N LEU A 113 7.89 -18.86 8.78
CA LEU A 113 6.61 -18.90 8.05
C LEU A 113 5.46 -18.23 8.82
N ALA A 114 5.50 -18.20 10.15
CA ALA A 114 4.52 -17.46 10.96
C ALA A 114 4.52 -15.96 10.64
N THR A 115 5.68 -15.38 10.31
CA THR A 115 5.80 -13.98 9.91
C THR A 115 5.05 -13.67 8.61
N SER A 116 4.90 -14.64 7.70
CA SER A 116 4.05 -14.46 6.49
C SER A 116 2.58 -14.17 6.81
N LEU A 117 2.11 -14.55 8.02
CA LEU A 117 0.79 -14.25 8.54
C LEU A 117 0.77 -13.03 9.48
N GLY A 118 1.88 -12.28 9.59
CA GLY A 118 1.99 -11.08 10.40
C GLY A 118 2.15 -11.33 11.90
N ALA A 119 2.88 -12.39 12.29
CA ALA A 119 3.19 -12.70 13.68
C ALA A 119 4.24 -11.75 14.31
N ALA A 120 5.02 -11.04 13.49
CA ALA A 120 6.01 -10.06 13.94
C ALA A 120 5.37 -8.67 14.11
N GLY A 121 5.69 -8.00 15.22
CA GLY A 121 5.06 -6.74 15.58
C GLY A 121 5.52 -5.54 14.74
N THR A 122 4.61 -4.58 14.52
CA THR A 122 4.91 -3.28 13.91
C THR A 122 4.01 -2.19 14.49
N SER A 123 4.38 -0.91 14.33
CA SER A 123 3.50 0.21 14.68
C SER A 123 2.64 0.66 13.50
N PRO A 124 1.47 1.27 13.76
CA PRO A 124 0.65 1.86 12.69
C PRO A 124 1.42 2.82 11.78
N LEU A 125 2.31 3.65 12.33
CA LEU A 125 3.10 4.61 11.55
C LEU A 125 4.10 3.91 10.61
N VAL A 126 4.81 2.89 11.12
CA VAL A 126 5.74 2.09 10.29
C VAL A 126 5.00 1.37 9.18
N LEU A 127 3.83 0.79 9.49
CA LEU A 127 3.01 0.09 8.51
C LEU A 127 2.43 1.05 7.45
N ALA A 128 2.01 2.26 7.85
CA ALA A 128 1.52 3.29 6.93
C ALA A 128 2.61 3.73 5.95
N SER A 129 3.82 4.02 6.46
CA SER A 129 4.98 4.35 5.63
C SER A 129 5.27 3.24 4.62
N ALA A 130 5.29 1.98 5.06
CA ALA A 130 5.57 0.85 4.20
C ALA A 130 4.52 0.65 3.09
N TYR A 131 3.23 0.85 3.40
CA TYR A 131 2.18 0.85 2.38
C TYR A 131 2.25 2.04 1.42
N GLY A 132 2.88 3.15 1.84
CA GLY A 132 3.17 4.29 0.98
C GLY A 132 3.96 3.90 -0.27
N ALA A 133 4.89 2.95 -0.14
CA ALA A 133 5.63 2.42 -1.27
C ALA A 133 4.74 1.69 -2.29
N PHE A 134 3.60 1.13 -1.89
CA PHE A 134 2.62 0.57 -2.85
C PHE A 134 1.79 1.68 -3.50
N ALA A 135 1.30 2.63 -2.70
CA ALA A 135 0.45 3.73 -3.16
C ALA A 135 1.13 4.59 -4.24
N ASN A 136 2.41 4.89 -4.07
CA ASN A 136 3.16 5.80 -4.92
C ASN A 136 4.02 5.11 -6.01
N GLY A 137 3.79 3.83 -6.30
CA GLY A 137 4.45 3.14 -7.42
C GLY A 137 5.84 2.59 -7.12
N GLY A 138 6.19 2.39 -5.86
CA GLY A 138 7.42 1.71 -5.44
C GLY A 138 8.49 2.63 -4.85
N TRP A 139 8.14 3.87 -4.52
CA TRP A 139 9.05 4.82 -3.89
C TRP A 139 8.87 4.78 -2.37
N ARG A 140 9.93 4.50 -1.62
CA ARG A 140 9.92 4.65 -0.17
C ARG A 140 10.09 6.13 0.16
N VAL A 141 9.29 6.62 1.10
CA VAL A 141 9.39 7.96 1.69
C VAL A 141 9.38 7.80 3.20
N GLU A 142 10.36 8.42 3.86
CA GLU A 142 10.42 8.41 5.32
C GLU A 142 9.37 9.38 5.90
N PRO A 143 8.65 9.00 6.97
CA PRO A 143 7.69 9.90 7.59
C PRO A 143 8.38 11.12 8.21
N THR A 144 8.08 12.30 7.70
CA THR A 144 8.57 13.58 8.22
C THR A 144 7.43 14.31 8.93
N VAL A 145 7.63 14.68 10.20
CA VAL A 145 6.63 15.40 11.01
C VAL A 145 6.97 16.89 11.13
N ILE A 146 8.27 17.23 11.18
CA ILE A 146 8.75 18.61 11.22
C ILE A 146 9.18 19.00 9.81
N LEU A 147 8.42 19.87 9.14
CA LEU A 147 8.72 20.30 7.77
C LEU A 147 9.76 21.42 7.73
N GLN A 148 9.70 22.34 8.70
CA GLN A 148 10.56 23.51 8.76
C GLN A 148 10.69 23.98 10.21
N VAL A 149 11.88 24.44 10.58
CA VAL A 149 12.16 25.13 11.84
C VAL A 149 12.62 26.54 11.51
N THR A 150 12.06 27.54 12.18
CA THR A 150 12.45 28.95 12.02
C THR A 150 12.80 29.59 13.35
N ASP A 151 13.65 30.61 13.34
CA ASP A 151 13.87 31.48 14.49
C ASP A 151 12.73 32.51 14.67
N GLN A 152 12.86 33.40 15.66
CA GLN A 152 11.88 34.44 15.95
C GLN A 152 11.78 35.52 14.87
N GLN A 153 12.83 35.67 14.06
CA GLN A 153 12.93 36.63 12.96
C GLN A 153 12.40 36.04 11.65
N GLY A 154 12.05 34.75 11.63
CA GLY A 154 11.56 34.03 10.46
C GLY A 154 12.66 33.41 9.60
N ASN A 155 13.92 33.43 10.04
CA ASN A 155 14.99 32.77 9.31
C ASN A 155 14.84 31.25 9.43
N ILE A 156 15.03 30.54 8.32
CA ILE A 156 14.93 29.07 8.27
C ILE A 156 16.20 28.47 8.87
N LEU A 157 16.03 27.68 9.94
CA LEU A 157 17.10 26.94 10.62
C LEU A 157 17.19 25.49 10.10
N GLU A 158 16.05 24.89 9.76
CA GLU A 158 15.97 23.53 9.25
C GLU A 158 14.82 23.45 8.25
N GLN A 159 15.00 22.68 7.16
CA GLN A 159 13.96 22.38 6.20
C GLN A 159 14.05 20.92 5.77
N ASN A 160 13.00 20.15 6.04
CA ASN A 160 12.94 18.73 5.72
C ASN A 160 12.09 18.50 4.48
N LEU A 161 12.76 18.27 3.35
CA LEU A 161 12.11 17.89 2.10
C LEU A 161 11.94 16.36 2.03
N PRO A 162 10.80 15.84 1.54
CA PRO A 162 10.60 14.40 1.41
C PRO A 162 11.65 13.75 0.50
N GLN A 163 12.47 12.87 1.07
CA GLN A 163 13.43 12.06 0.32
C GLN A 163 12.75 10.81 -0.24
N ARG A 164 12.88 10.60 -1.55
CA ARG A 164 12.28 9.45 -2.26
C ARG A 164 13.37 8.48 -2.71
N THR A 165 13.26 7.23 -2.29
CA THR A 165 14.18 6.16 -2.74
C THR A 165 13.41 5.09 -3.48
N ARG A 166 13.88 4.68 -4.66
CA ARG A 166 13.25 3.58 -5.41
C ARG A 166 13.49 2.28 -4.65
N ALA A 167 12.45 1.77 -4.00
CA ALA A 167 12.54 0.61 -3.11
C ALA A 167 11.95 -0.66 -3.74
N LEU A 168 10.86 -0.51 -4.52
CA LEU A 168 10.11 -1.63 -5.05
C LEU A 168 10.06 -1.64 -6.59
N LYS A 169 9.96 -2.83 -7.17
CA LYS A 169 9.79 -3.01 -8.61
C LYS A 169 8.38 -2.57 -9.02
N PHE A 170 8.31 -1.56 -9.88
CA PHE A 170 7.04 -0.96 -10.32
C PHE A 170 6.04 -1.99 -10.89
N ALA A 171 6.50 -2.92 -11.73
CA ALA A 171 5.64 -3.97 -12.29
C ALA A 171 4.99 -4.86 -11.21
N ALA A 172 5.73 -5.18 -10.14
CA ALA A 172 5.20 -5.94 -9.01
C ALA A 172 4.23 -5.11 -8.17
N VAL A 173 4.52 -3.83 -7.96
CA VAL A 173 3.61 -2.89 -7.26
C VAL A 173 2.28 -2.76 -7.99
N LYS A 174 2.27 -2.67 -9.32
CA LYS A 174 1.01 -2.65 -10.11
C LYS A 174 0.14 -3.87 -9.82
N MET A 175 0.74 -5.07 -9.79
CA MET A 175 0.02 -6.30 -9.47
C MET A 175 -0.50 -6.32 -8.02
N VAL A 176 0.26 -5.77 -7.07
CA VAL A 176 -0.19 -5.61 -5.67
C VAL A 176 -1.39 -4.68 -5.60
N ASN A 177 -1.33 -3.50 -6.21
CA ASN A 177 -2.42 -2.52 -6.17
C ASN A 177 -3.70 -3.11 -6.77
N ASP A 178 -3.59 -3.80 -7.91
CA ASP A 178 -4.71 -4.49 -8.55
C ASP A 178 -5.40 -5.53 -7.64
N VAL A 179 -4.65 -6.45 -7.02
CA VAL A 179 -5.26 -7.44 -6.12
C VAL A 179 -5.81 -6.81 -4.83
N LEU A 180 -5.22 -5.71 -4.34
CA LEU A 180 -5.69 -5.01 -3.14
C LEU A 180 -6.91 -4.12 -3.41
N SER A 181 -7.07 -3.57 -4.62
CA SER A 181 -8.33 -3.00 -5.06
C SER A 181 -9.43 -4.06 -5.11
N GLY A 182 -9.08 -5.30 -5.47
CA GLY A 182 -9.97 -6.47 -5.37
C GLY A 182 -10.48 -6.72 -3.95
N VAL A 183 -9.63 -6.54 -2.93
CA VAL A 183 -10.01 -6.76 -1.51
C VAL A 183 -11.13 -5.82 -1.09
N ILE A 184 -11.10 -4.57 -1.52
CA ILE A 184 -12.15 -3.57 -1.24
C ILE A 184 -13.36 -3.80 -2.15
N THR A 185 -13.17 -4.13 -3.42
CA THR A 185 -14.30 -4.19 -4.35
C THR A 185 -15.13 -5.47 -4.23
N ARG A 186 -14.49 -6.62 -3.93
CA ARG A 186 -15.11 -7.96 -3.98
C ARG A 186 -14.69 -8.87 -2.82
N GLY A 187 -13.79 -8.43 -1.96
CA GLY A 187 -13.15 -9.27 -0.95
C GLY A 187 -13.53 -8.93 0.50
N THR A 188 -12.60 -9.20 1.40
CA THR A 188 -12.80 -9.04 2.86
C THR A 188 -13.05 -7.60 3.34
N ALA A 189 -12.88 -6.58 2.50
CA ALA A 189 -12.96 -5.17 2.89
C ALA A 189 -14.04 -4.37 2.15
N THR A 190 -15.13 -5.01 1.69
CA THR A 190 -16.20 -4.32 0.95
C THR A 190 -16.81 -3.12 1.66
N ARG A 191 -16.80 -3.11 3.00
CA ARG A 191 -17.27 -1.98 3.81
C ARG A 191 -16.31 -0.78 3.88
N ALA A 192 -15.10 -0.91 3.34
CA ALA A 192 -14.13 0.20 3.23
C ALA A 192 -14.39 1.09 2.01
N ARG A 193 -15.20 0.63 1.03
CA ARG A 193 -15.36 1.30 -0.26
C ARG A 193 -15.71 2.79 -0.12
N LEU A 194 -14.88 3.66 -0.68
CA LEU A 194 -15.08 5.11 -0.63
C LEU A 194 -16.33 5.55 -1.40
N ALA A 195 -16.94 6.65 -0.95
CA ALA A 195 -18.25 7.09 -1.43
C ALA A 195 -18.22 7.58 -2.89
N ASP A 196 -17.10 8.12 -3.36
CA ASP A 196 -16.95 8.68 -4.71
C ASP A 196 -16.43 7.67 -5.74
N GLY A 197 -16.21 6.42 -5.34
CA GLY A 197 -15.77 5.35 -6.24
C GLY A 197 -14.37 5.53 -6.83
N ARG A 198 -13.53 6.41 -6.25
CA ARG A 198 -12.15 6.62 -6.73
C ARG A 198 -11.30 5.34 -6.63
N PRO A 199 -10.17 5.26 -7.39
CA PRO A 199 -9.20 4.19 -7.22
C PRO A 199 -8.71 4.09 -5.78
N GLU A 200 -8.92 2.91 -5.18
CA GLU A 200 -8.60 2.61 -3.79
C GLU A 200 -8.10 1.18 -3.67
N ALA A 201 -7.26 0.94 -2.66
CA ALA A 201 -6.72 -0.37 -2.36
C ALA A 201 -6.56 -0.53 -0.86
N GLY A 202 -6.68 -1.76 -0.35
CA GLY A 202 -6.53 -1.98 1.08
C GLY A 202 -6.51 -3.42 1.50
N LYS A 203 -6.21 -3.65 2.78
CA LYS A 203 -6.13 -4.96 3.38
C LYS A 203 -6.63 -4.96 4.82
N THR A 204 -7.52 -5.90 5.11
CA THR A 204 -7.88 -6.29 6.47
C THR A 204 -6.72 -7.01 7.15
N GLY A 205 -6.47 -6.66 8.42
CA GLY A 205 -5.58 -7.40 9.31
C GLY A 205 -6.36 -7.88 10.53
N THR A 206 -6.17 -9.13 10.89
CA THR A 206 -6.74 -9.74 12.10
C THR A 206 -5.74 -10.80 12.54
N ASN A 207 -5.36 -10.80 13.81
CA ASN A 207 -4.55 -11.86 14.39
C ASN A 207 -5.43 -13.03 14.86
N GLN A 208 -4.82 -14.20 15.08
CA GLN A 208 -5.58 -15.44 15.35
C GLN A 208 -6.44 -15.36 16.63
N ASP A 209 -5.98 -14.61 17.63
CA ASP A 209 -6.66 -14.48 18.93
C ASP A 209 -7.64 -13.31 19.02
N PHE A 210 -7.90 -12.59 17.92
CA PHE A 210 -8.76 -11.39 17.90
C PHE A 210 -8.32 -10.30 18.90
N ARG A 211 -7.03 -10.24 19.24
CA ARG A 211 -6.46 -9.20 20.12
C ARG A 211 -6.14 -7.92 19.35
N ASP A 212 -5.85 -8.06 18.06
CA ASP A 212 -5.55 -6.95 17.16
C ASP A 212 -6.45 -7.03 15.92
N ALA A 213 -7.08 -5.90 15.60
CA ALA A 213 -7.83 -5.71 14.37
C ALA A 213 -7.31 -4.48 13.63
N TRP A 214 -7.08 -4.64 12.34
CA TRP A 214 -6.48 -3.63 11.47
C TRP A 214 -7.28 -3.45 10.20
N PHE A 215 -7.22 -2.23 9.69
CA PHE A 215 -7.43 -1.98 8.28
C PHE A 215 -6.36 -1.01 7.79
N VAL A 216 -5.66 -1.40 6.72
CA VAL A 216 -4.71 -0.53 6.03
C VAL A 216 -5.25 -0.29 4.64
N GLY A 217 -5.58 0.96 4.34
CA GLY A 217 -6.14 1.33 3.05
C GLY A 217 -5.47 2.60 2.53
N TYR A 218 -5.49 2.77 1.22
CA TYR A 218 -4.86 3.90 0.56
C TYR A 218 -5.48 4.22 -0.79
N ILE A 219 -5.28 5.47 -1.17
CA ILE A 219 -5.43 6.02 -2.51
C ILE A 219 -4.03 6.47 -2.98
N PRO A 220 -3.82 6.86 -4.24
CA PRO A 220 -2.49 7.20 -4.74
C PRO A 220 -1.76 8.28 -3.93
N GLN A 221 -2.50 9.26 -3.40
CA GLN A 221 -1.95 10.39 -2.63
C GLN A 221 -2.01 10.24 -1.11
N MET A 222 -2.66 9.22 -0.54
CA MET A 222 -2.84 9.11 0.91
C MET A 222 -2.99 7.66 1.38
N VAL A 223 -2.20 7.30 2.40
CA VAL A 223 -2.32 6.02 3.13
C VAL A 223 -2.88 6.29 4.51
N THR A 224 -3.81 5.44 4.97
CA THR A 224 -4.33 5.49 6.33
C THR A 224 -4.37 4.09 6.92
N VAL A 225 -3.88 3.97 8.16
CA VAL A 225 -3.91 2.75 8.97
C VAL A 225 -4.83 2.99 10.16
N VAL A 226 -5.79 2.10 10.37
CA VAL A 226 -6.61 2.06 11.57
C VAL A 226 -6.33 0.75 12.30
N TRP A 227 -6.05 0.86 13.60
CA TRP A 227 -5.87 -0.26 14.52
C TRP A 227 -6.82 -0.13 15.70
N ILE A 228 -7.33 -1.27 16.16
CA ILE A 228 -8.09 -1.41 17.40
C ILE A 228 -7.56 -2.64 18.13
N GLY A 229 -7.36 -2.48 19.44
CA GLY A 229 -6.92 -3.54 20.34
C GLY A 229 -6.94 -3.05 21.78
N ASN A 230 -6.87 -3.99 22.72
CA ASN A 230 -6.74 -3.69 24.15
C ASN A 230 -5.27 -3.45 24.51
N ASP A 231 -4.98 -2.43 25.31
CA ASP A 231 -3.60 -2.10 25.67
C ASP A 231 -2.89 -3.22 26.43
N ASP A 232 -3.62 -3.84 27.37
CA ASP A 232 -3.12 -4.93 28.21
C ASP A 232 -2.79 -6.21 27.42
N TYR A 233 -3.27 -6.32 26.18
CA TYR A 233 -3.18 -7.51 25.34
C TYR A 233 -3.67 -8.80 26.02
N GLN A 234 -4.42 -8.73 27.11
CA GLN A 234 -4.80 -9.90 27.92
C GLN A 234 -6.07 -10.55 27.41
N LYS A 235 -7.05 -9.74 27.01
CA LYS A 235 -8.37 -10.21 26.58
C LYS A 235 -8.54 -10.07 25.07
N PRO A 236 -9.01 -11.12 24.39
CA PRO A 236 -9.55 -11.01 23.03
C PRO A 236 -10.65 -9.96 22.96
N MET A 237 -10.75 -9.28 21.81
CA MET A 237 -11.92 -8.48 21.50
C MET A 237 -13.07 -9.39 21.02
N ALA A 238 -14.29 -8.84 20.98
CA ALA A 238 -15.41 -9.53 20.36
C ALA A 238 -15.10 -9.86 18.88
N ARG A 239 -15.53 -11.03 18.40
CA ARG A 239 -15.32 -11.44 17.00
C ARG A 239 -15.91 -10.45 15.99
N SER A 240 -16.94 -9.68 16.38
CA SER A 240 -17.52 -8.61 15.57
C SER A 240 -16.54 -7.45 15.29
N THR A 241 -15.47 -7.32 16.06
CA THR A 241 -14.42 -6.30 15.89
C THR A 241 -13.41 -6.64 14.78
N ALA A 242 -13.67 -7.69 13.98
CA ALA A 242 -12.82 -8.07 12.86
C ALA A 242 -12.54 -6.89 11.89
N GLY A 243 -11.36 -6.92 11.26
CA GLY A 243 -10.84 -5.80 10.45
C GLY A 243 -11.81 -5.30 9.37
N GLY A 244 -12.51 -6.21 8.68
CA GLY A 244 -13.46 -5.84 7.61
C GLY A 244 -14.83 -5.37 8.09
N THR A 245 -15.25 -5.73 9.30
CA THR A 245 -16.60 -5.45 9.81
C THR A 245 -16.64 -4.16 10.62
N PHE A 246 -15.62 -3.91 11.45
CA PHE A 246 -15.60 -2.78 12.36
C PHE A 246 -14.52 -1.75 12.03
N VAL A 247 -13.31 -2.20 11.69
CA VAL A 247 -12.16 -1.30 11.47
C VAL A 247 -12.23 -0.61 10.10
N ALA A 248 -12.62 -1.33 9.06
CA ALA A 248 -12.80 -0.80 7.71
C ALA A 248 -13.82 0.36 7.62
N PRO A 249 -15.01 0.31 8.24
CA PRO A 249 -15.91 1.46 8.30
C PRO A 249 -15.32 2.70 8.98
N ILE A 250 -14.47 2.54 9.99
CA ILE A 250 -13.78 3.68 10.65
C ILE A 250 -12.82 4.33 9.67
N TRP A 251 -12.04 3.52 8.95
CA TRP A 251 -11.16 4.02 7.88
C TRP A 251 -11.95 4.76 6.81
N LYS A 252 -13.07 4.20 6.33
CA LYS A 252 -13.94 4.83 5.34
C LYS A 252 -14.43 6.19 5.82
N SER A 253 -14.97 6.26 7.04
CA SER A 253 -15.50 7.49 7.63
C SER A 253 -14.45 8.60 7.73
N PHE A 254 -13.20 8.25 8.05
CA PHE A 254 -12.09 9.18 8.05
C PHE A 254 -11.74 9.62 6.62
N MET A 255 -11.54 8.67 5.72
CA MET A 255 -11.08 8.94 4.36
C MET A 255 -12.09 9.75 3.56
N ASP A 256 -13.39 9.42 3.60
CA ASP A 256 -14.45 10.16 2.88
C ASP A 256 -14.45 11.67 3.27
N LYS A 257 -14.06 11.99 4.51
CA LYS A 257 -13.92 13.38 4.97
C LYS A 257 -12.59 13.97 4.54
N ALA A 258 -11.50 13.24 4.72
CA ALA A 258 -10.14 13.70 4.47
C ALA A 258 -9.88 13.98 2.97
N ILE A 259 -10.55 13.26 2.08
CA ILE A 259 -10.36 13.38 0.62
C ILE A 259 -11.39 14.28 -0.06
N LYS A 260 -12.25 14.94 0.72
CA LYS A 260 -13.30 15.81 0.17
C LYS A 260 -12.65 17.01 -0.52
N GLY A 261 -12.85 17.13 -1.84
CA GLY A 261 -12.25 18.18 -2.65
C GLY A 261 -10.87 17.84 -3.22
N GLU A 262 -10.28 16.70 -2.83
CA GLU A 262 -9.02 16.22 -3.40
C GLU A 262 -9.23 15.64 -4.80
N PRO A 263 -8.27 15.83 -5.73
CA PRO A 263 -8.37 15.27 -7.07
C PRO A 263 -8.43 13.74 -7.07
N VAL A 264 -9.21 13.18 -7.99
CA VAL A 264 -9.26 11.73 -8.21
C VAL A 264 -8.08 11.34 -9.09
N LEU A 265 -7.13 10.59 -8.53
CA LEU A 265 -5.93 10.15 -9.24
C LEU A 265 -6.00 8.65 -9.55
N PRO A 266 -5.47 8.20 -10.70
CA PRO A 266 -5.24 6.79 -10.93
C PRO A 266 -4.05 6.28 -10.11
N PHE A 267 -4.00 4.98 -9.83
CA PHE A 267 -2.77 4.39 -9.33
C PHE A 267 -1.65 4.54 -10.37
N PRO A 268 -0.39 4.68 -9.94
CA PRO A 268 0.73 4.79 -10.87
C PRO A 268 0.73 3.68 -11.93
N GLY A 269 0.68 4.08 -13.20
CA GLY A 269 0.63 3.16 -14.34
C GLY A 269 -0.75 2.58 -14.68
N THR A 270 -1.82 3.15 -14.15
CA THR A 270 -3.21 2.91 -14.58
C THR A 270 -3.82 4.20 -15.13
N VAL A 271 -4.98 4.08 -15.78
CA VAL A 271 -5.83 5.23 -16.16
C VAL A 271 -7.05 5.25 -15.25
N LEU A 272 -7.71 6.40 -15.13
CA LEU A 272 -9.00 6.44 -14.43
C LEU A 272 -10.02 5.60 -15.20
N PRO A 273 -10.93 4.90 -14.51
CA PRO A 273 -12.07 4.29 -15.17
C PRO A 273 -12.83 5.38 -15.94
N SER A 274 -13.09 5.16 -17.23
CA SER A 274 -14.03 5.99 -17.98
C SER A 274 -15.35 6.04 -17.21
N ALA A 275 -15.97 7.20 -17.07
CA ALA A 275 -17.34 7.26 -16.57
C ALA A 275 -18.21 6.33 -17.42
N PRO A 276 -19.18 5.59 -16.83
CA PRO A 276 -20.10 4.80 -17.63
C PRO A 276 -20.75 5.72 -18.66
N GLU A 277 -20.71 5.35 -19.95
CA GLU A 277 -21.49 6.02 -20.98
C GLU A 277 -22.95 6.04 -20.51
N VAL A 278 -23.44 7.24 -20.20
CA VAL A 278 -24.88 7.44 -20.10
C VAL A 278 -25.39 7.22 -21.51
N LYS A 279 -25.94 6.04 -21.78
CA LYS A 279 -26.75 5.83 -22.98
C LYS A 279 -27.86 6.86 -22.92
N GLY A 280 -27.73 7.93 -23.70
CA GLY A 280 -28.81 8.88 -23.91
C GLY A 280 -30.07 8.13 -24.36
N PRO A 281 -31.26 8.69 -24.12
CA PRO A 281 -32.48 8.09 -24.65
C PRO A 281 -32.31 7.85 -26.16
N PRO A 282 -32.89 6.77 -26.71
CA PRO A 282 -32.82 6.50 -28.14
C PRO A 282 -33.25 7.76 -28.89
N LEU A 283 -32.41 8.22 -29.82
CA LEU A 283 -32.80 9.29 -30.74
C LEU A 283 -34.06 8.82 -31.45
N GLU A 284 -35.19 9.53 -31.26
CA GLU A 284 -36.38 9.32 -32.05
C GLU A 284 -36.00 9.41 -33.54
N GLU A 285 -36.31 8.38 -34.30
CA GLU A 285 -36.10 8.38 -35.75
C GLU A 285 -36.96 9.48 -36.38
N VAL A 286 -36.32 10.57 -36.76
CA VAL A 286 -36.94 11.59 -37.60
C VAL A 286 -37.24 10.97 -38.97
N PRO A 287 -38.49 10.96 -39.45
CA PRO A 287 -38.82 10.34 -40.73
C PRO A 287 -38.10 11.07 -41.86
N ARG A 288 -37.21 10.35 -42.58
CA ARG A 288 -36.52 10.88 -43.75
C ARG A 288 -37.54 11.15 -44.87
N ARG A 289 -37.89 12.41 -45.09
CA ARG A 289 -38.59 12.86 -46.31
C ARG A 289 -37.68 12.59 -47.51
N ARG A 290 -38.16 11.76 -48.44
CA ARG A 290 -37.54 11.56 -49.76
C ARG A 290 -37.54 12.89 -50.53
N ALA A 291 -36.39 13.54 -50.63
CA ALA A 291 -36.17 14.60 -51.62
C ALA A 291 -35.68 13.97 -52.93
N ARG A 292 -36.36 14.34 -54.02
CA ARG A 292 -36.02 13.96 -55.40
C ARG A 292 -34.66 14.54 -55.79
N ARG A 293 -33.87 13.73 -56.51
CA ARG A 293 -32.63 14.13 -57.20
C ARG A 293 -32.94 15.23 -58.22
N SER A 294 -32.27 16.38 -58.11
CA SER A 294 -31.96 17.24 -59.26
C SER A 294 -30.47 17.55 -59.22
N VAL A 295 -29.83 17.30 -60.35
CA VAL A 295 -28.39 17.47 -60.61
C VAL A 295 -28.12 18.92 -60.97
N ALA A 296 -27.20 19.57 -60.27
CA ALA A 296 -26.44 20.74 -60.74
C ALA A 296 -25.21 20.95 -59.84
N GLU A 297 -24.02 20.73 -60.40
CA GLU A 297 -22.78 21.43 -60.04
C GLU A 297 -22.85 22.88 -60.58
N PRO A 298 -22.05 23.87 -60.12
CA PRO A 298 -20.65 23.72 -59.68
C PRO A 298 -20.17 24.66 -58.55
N GLU A 299 -18.85 24.63 -58.39
CA GLU A 299 -17.92 25.66 -57.89
C GLU A 299 -17.30 25.52 -56.49
N ALA A 300 -15.97 25.56 -56.55
CA ALA A 300 -15.02 25.36 -55.49
C ALA A 300 -14.89 26.61 -54.63
N THR A 301 -14.78 26.43 -53.32
CA THR A 301 -14.17 27.41 -52.42
C THR A 301 -13.40 26.70 -51.31
N GLU A 302 -12.12 27.09 -51.28
CA GLU A 302 -11.03 26.93 -50.30
C GLU A 302 -11.31 26.26 -48.94
N GLN A 303 -10.49 25.26 -48.62
CA GLN A 303 -10.31 24.74 -47.27
C GLN A 303 -9.26 25.59 -46.52
N PRO A 304 -9.49 25.99 -45.25
CA PRO A 304 -8.42 26.51 -44.41
C PRO A 304 -7.52 25.36 -43.92
N VAL A 305 -6.23 25.49 -44.19
CA VAL A 305 -5.15 24.63 -43.73
C VAL A 305 -5.07 24.66 -42.19
N LEU A 306 -5.26 23.52 -41.54
CA LEU A 306 -5.01 23.35 -40.12
C LEU A 306 -3.49 23.27 -39.88
N LEU A 307 -2.89 24.37 -39.41
CA LEU A 307 -1.49 24.42 -38.99
C LEU A 307 -1.24 23.42 -37.84
N LYS A 308 -0.33 22.47 -38.06
CA LYS A 308 0.20 21.61 -37.00
C LYS A 308 1.09 22.45 -36.07
N PRO A 309 1.00 22.32 -34.73
CA PRO A 309 1.93 22.97 -33.82
C PRO A 309 3.34 22.37 -33.98
N GLN A 310 4.36 23.23 -34.13
CA GLN A 310 5.76 22.83 -34.02
C GLN A 310 6.12 22.58 -32.54
N PRO A 311 6.99 21.60 -32.24
CA PRO A 311 7.46 21.36 -30.87
C PRO A 311 8.46 22.43 -30.44
N GLU A 312 8.25 23.00 -29.24
CA GLU A 312 9.21 23.90 -28.58
C GLU A 312 10.53 23.16 -28.23
N PRO A 313 11.69 23.84 -28.27
CA PRO A 313 12.97 23.24 -27.90
C PRO A 313 13.08 23.04 -26.38
N MET A 314 13.63 21.89 -25.98
CA MET A 314 13.90 21.54 -24.58
C MET A 314 14.94 22.48 -23.94
N PRO A 315 14.83 22.80 -22.63
CA PRO A 315 15.88 23.52 -21.92
C PRO A 315 17.15 22.66 -21.77
N THR A 316 18.30 23.28 -22.02
CA THR A 316 19.64 22.73 -21.81
C THR A 316 19.93 22.42 -20.34
N GLU A 317 20.52 21.25 -20.10
CA GLU A 317 20.94 20.72 -18.80
C GLU A 317 22.13 21.53 -18.23
N PRO A 318 22.15 21.89 -16.93
CA PRO A 318 23.30 22.55 -16.32
C PRO A 318 24.42 21.55 -15.96
N GLU A 319 25.68 21.97 -16.13
CA GLU A 319 26.89 21.19 -15.85
C GLU A 319 27.00 20.70 -14.39
N PRO A 320 27.64 19.54 -14.14
CA PRO A 320 27.77 18.98 -12.81
C PRO A 320 28.82 19.71 -11.96
N LEU A 321 28.43 20.10 -10.74
CA LEU A 321 29.31 20.66 -9.72
C LEU A 321 30.24 19.58 -9.12
N THR A 322 31.53 19.90 -9.05
CA THR A 322 32.58 19.08 -8.45
C THR A 322 32.38 18.95 -6.92
N PRO A 323 32.55 17.76 -6.29
CA PRO A 323 32.43 17.62 -4.85
C PRO A 323 33.62 18.24 -4.10
N PRO A 324 33.41 18.85 -2.90
CA PRO A 324 34.51 19.28 -2.04
C PRO A 324 35.24 18.09 -1.40
N GLN A 325 36.55 18.25 -1.20
CA GLN A 325 37.42 17.24 -0.56
C GLN A 325 37.13 17.09 0.95
N PRO A 326 37.34 15.89 1.53
CA PRO A 326 37.09 15.65 2.95
C PRO A 326 38.16 16.29 3.85
N GLU A 327 37.72 16.98 4.90
CA GLU A 327 38.54 17.48 6.00
C GLU A 327 39.07 16.33 6.87
N SER A 328 40.32 16.49 7.35
CA SER A 328 41.05 15.53 8.19
C SER A 328 40.41 15.32 9.58
N PRO A 329 40.56 14.15 10.23
CA PRO A 329 39.96 13.88 11.54
C PRO A 329 40.67 14.64 12.67
N ILE A 330 39.87 15.26 13.54
CA ILE A 330 40.30 15.84 14.82
C ILE A 330 40.54 14.70 15.82
N LEU A 331 41.72 14.67 16.43
CA LEU A 331 42.11 13.73 17.49
C LEU A 331 41.42 14.12 18.81
N GLU A 332 40.70 13.18 19.44
CA GLU A 332 40.16 13.33 20.80
C GLU A 332 41.28 13.20 21.85
N GLU A 333 41.35 14.15 22.78
CA GLU A 333 42.20 14.07 23.98
C GLU A 333 41.64 13.06 25.01
N PRO A 334 42.50 12.32 25.75
CA PRO A 334 42.05 11.34 26.73
C PRO A 334 41.58 11.97 28.04
N ALA A 335 40.51 11.39 28.62
CA ALA A 335 39.90 11.78 29.88
C ALA A 335 40.81 11.53 31.11
N LEU A 336 40.82 12.50 32.04
CA LEU A 336 41.49 12.43 33.34
C LEU A 336 40.77 11.47 34.31
N PRO A 337 41.50 10.75 35.19
CA PRO A 337 40.91 9.83 36.16
C PRO A 337 40.28 10.54 37.37
N PRO A 338 39.32 9.91 38.07
CA PRO A 338 38.62 10.52 39.19
C PRO A 338 39.47 10.60 40.47
N ASN A 339 39.40 11.75 41.13
CA ASN A 339 39.98 12.01 42.46
C ASN A 339 39.37 11.09 43.52
N VAL A 340 40.26 10.47 44.31
CA VAL A 340 39.96 9.85 45.60
C VAL A 340 40.45 10.84 46.65
N ASP A 341 39.55 11.30 47.52
CA ASP A 341 39.90 12.09 48.70
C ASP A 341 39.65 11.26 49.98
N PRO A 342 40.38 11.57 51.07
CA PRO A 342 40.92 10.60 52.03
C PRO A 342 39.97 10.03 53.09
#